data_AF-A0A0Q8UFL9-F1
#
_entry.id   AF-A0A0Q8UFL9-F1
#
_cell.length_a   1.000
_cell.length_b   1.000
_cell.length_c   1.000
_cell.angle_alpha   90.00
_cell.angle_beta   90.00
_cell.angle_gamma   90.00
#
_symmetry.space_group_name_H-M   'P 1'
#
loop_
_entity.id
_entity.type
_entity.pdbx_description
1 polymer ?
#
loop_
_entity_poly.entity_id
_entity_poly.type
_entity_poly.pdbx_seq_one_letter_code
_entity_poly.pdbx_strand_id
1 'polypeptide(L)'
;MARAPSPPLPAIDHVGGYKHSQYDPRIGWEICQRMCDGLTIREIAADPDMPCYATIYRWRRMHADFAEMYDGCRDKLARKHQLENASWDAARAGWREAEIAGGLRRRRPAGAGRKSTYTLEAAQAVCERLAEGEALSAICARPGTPSLKAVYTWLKRFPEFEAMYLAAREEQRMWLELEIEHVIGTCRSRELTQARALVAKLQGRMGRLTPKRYRPDGRVWTRPD
;
A
#
# COMPACT_ATOMS: atom_id res chain seq x y z
N MET A 1 38.90 -11.45 -10.73
CA MET A 1 38.90 -10.94 -12.13
C MET A 1 38.44 -9.50 -12.10
N ALA A 2 39.31 -8.55 -12.42
CA ALA A 2 38.97 -7.13 -12.47
C ALA A 2 38.01 -6.89 -13.64
N ARG A 3 36.83 -6.35 -13.34
CA ARG A 3 35.79 -6.03 -14.33
C ARG A 3 36.31 -4.85 -15.17
N ALA A 4 36.34 -4.98 -16.49
CA ALA A 4 36.71 -3.88 -17.39
C ALA A 4 35.87 -2.63 -17.08
N PRO A 5 36.42 -1.40 -17.16
CA PRO A 5 35.66 -0.19 -16.87
C PRO A 5 34.46 -0.12 -17.82
N SER A 6 33.26 -0.05 -17.23
CA SER A 6 32.03 0.12 -18.00
C SER A 6 32.09 1.45 -18.78
N PRO A 7 31.57 1.50 -20.02
CA PRO A 7 31.52 2.74 -20.79
C PRO A 7 30.72 3.81 -20.00
N PRO A 8 31.06 5.11 -20.16
CA PRO A 8 30.37 6.17 -19.45
C PRO A 8 28.88 6.15 -19.76
N LEU A 9 28.07 6.45 -18.73
CA LEU A 9 26.62 6.53 -18.88
C LEU A 9 26.26 7.66 -19.85
N PRO A 10 25.19 7.50 -20.65
CA PRO A 10 24.71 8.59 -21.48
C PRO A 10 24.26 9.75 -20.60
N ALA A 11 24.64 10.97 -20.97
CA ALA A 11 24.27 12.18 -20.24
C ALA A 11 22.75 12.39 -20.27
N ILE A 12 22.20 12.82 -19.14
CA ILE A 12 20.76 13.09 -19.00
C ILE A 12 20.52 14.59 -19.18
N ASP A 13 19.66 14.93 -20.13
CA ASP A 13 19.25 16.30 -20.35
C ASP A 13 18.10 16.69 -19.42
N HIS A 14 18.40 17.59 -18.48
CA HIS A 14 17.45 18.10 -17.48
C HIS A 14 16.66 19.34 -17.93
N VAL A 15 16.92 19.87 -19.13
CA VAL A 15 16.24 21.08 -19.62
C VAL A 15 14.74 20.79 -19.78
N GLY A 16 13.90 21.70 -19.31
CA GLY A 16 12.45 21.60 -19.44
C GLY A 16 11.98 21.62 -20.89
N GLY A 17 10.85 20.95 -21.18
CA GLY A 17 10.25 20.91 -22.51
C GLY A 17 9.64 19.55 -22.87
N TYR A 18 8.94 19.48 -23.99
CA TYR A 18 8.47 18.21 -24.53
C TYR A 18 9.64 17.43 -25.13
N LYS A 19 9.94 16.25 -24.58
CA LYS A 19 11.03 15.37 -25.02
C LYS A 19 10.55 13.92 -25.02
N HIS A 20 11.09 13.13 -25.93
CA HIS A 20 10.94 11.68 -25.89
C HIS A 20 11.63 11.10 -24.65
N SER A 21 11.22 9.89 -24.25
CA SER A 21 11.81 9.22 -23.07
C SER A 21 13.31 9.02 -23.28
N GLN A 22 14.13 9.62 -22.42
CA GLN A 22 15.60 9.41 -22.38
C GLN A 22 15.98 8.09 -21.67
N TYR A 23 15.10 7.09 -21.71
CA TYR A 23 15.37 5.83 -21.02
C TYR A 23 16.45 5.07 -21.77
N ASP A 24 17.52 4.75 -21.06
CA ASP A 24 18.57 3.85 -21.50
C ASP A 24 18.70 2.72 -20.47
N PRO A 25 18.70 1.44 -20.88
CA PRO A 25 18.82 0.31 -19.96
C PRO A 25 20.05 0.37 -19.05
N ARG A 26 21.14 1.03 -19.47
CA ARG A 26 22.34 1.22 -18.65
C ARG A 26 22.08 2.16 -17.47
N ILE A 27 21.29 3.22 -17.66
CA ILE A 27 20.85 4.10 -16.56
C ILE A 27 19.92 3.32 -15.63
N GLY A 28 19.00 2.52 -16.20
CA GLY A 28 18.12 1.66 -15.41
C GLY A 28 18.89 0.69 -14.52
N TRP A 29 19.93 0.07 -15.07
CA TRP A 29 20.82 -0.82 -14.34
C TRP A 29 21.62 -0.08 -13.24
N GLU A 30 22.17 1.10 -13.55
CA GLU A 30 22.91 1.92 -12.57
C GLU A 30 22.03 2.29 -11.36
N ILE A 31 20.78 2.72 -11.61
CA ILE A 31 19.82 3.02 -10.54
C ILE A 31 19.62 1.78 -9.65
N CYS A 32 19.40 0.61 -10.27
CA CYS A 32 19.19 -0.64 -9.55
C CYS A 32 20.43 -1.08 -8.76
N GLN A 33 21.63 -0.85 -9.29
CA GLN A 33 22.88 -1.14 -8.59
C GLN A 33 23.04 -0.24 -7.37
N ARG A 34 22.89 1.09 -7.52
CA ARG A 34 22.98 2.03 -6.40
C ARG A 34 21.96 1.73 -5.29
N MET A 35 20.77 1.26 -5.65
CA MET A 35 19.79 0.77 -4.67
C MET A 35 20.31 -0.45 -3.90
N CYS A 36 20.92 -1.41 -4.58
CA CYS A 36 21.54 -2.58 -3.94
C CYS A 36 22.72 -2.19 -3.03
N ASP A 37 23.44 -1.13 -3.40
CA ASP A 37 24.52 -0.54 -2.60
C ASP A 37 24.02 0.26 -1.39
N GLY A 38 22.69 0.38 -1.24
CA GLY A 38 22.04 0.96 -0.07
C GLY A 38 21.64 2.42 -0.21
N LEU A 39 21.86 3.04 -1.37
CA LEU A 39 21.37 4.40 -1.62
C LEU A 39 19.84 4.37 -1.79
N THR A 40 19.19 5.38 -1.23
CA THR A 40 17.77 5.62 -1.46
C THR A 40 17.54 6.21 -2.85
N ILE A 41 16.37 5.99 -3.43
CA ILE A 41 15.97 6.63 -4.69
C ILE A 41 16.10 8.16 -4.64
N ARG A 42 15.91 8.75 -3.46
CA ARG A 42 16.05 10.19 -3.25
C ARG A 42 17.51 10.64 -3.37
N GLU A 43 18.44 9.89 -2.81
CA GLU A 43 19.88 10.18 -2.93
C GLU A 43 20.36 9.94 -4.35
N ILE A 44 19.89 8.87 -5.01
CA ILE A 44 20.20 8.61 -6.43
C ILE A 44 19.69 9.75 -7.30
N ALA A 45 18.45 10.19 -7.13
CA ALA A 45 17.85 11.28 -7.90
C ALA A 45 18.42 12.68 -7.58
N ALA A 46 19.26 12.81 -6.55
CA ALA A 46 19.96 14.05 -6.23
C ALA A 46 21.28 14.21 -7.01
N ASP A 47 21.78 13.13 -7.62
CA ASP A 47 22.95 13.16 -8.50
C ASP A 47 22.58 13.87 -9.82
N PRO A 48 23.34 14.90 -10.25
CA PRO A 48 23.11 15.59 -11.52
C PRO A 48 23.14 14.69 -12.77
N ASP A 49 23.83 13.56 -12.72
CA ASP A 49 23.89 12.62 -13.85
C ASP A 49 22.75 11.58 -13.82
N MET A 50 21.89 11.63 -12.80
CA MET A 50 20.76 10.72 -12.62
C MET A 50 19.42 11.38 -12.98
N PRO A 51 18.45 10.60 -13.48
CA PRO A 51 17.14 11.15 -13.78
C PRO A 51 16.44 11.55 -12.48
N CYS A 52 15.65 12.63 -12.54
CA CYS A 52 14.92 13.08 -11.37
C CYS A 52 13.93 12.01 -10.86
N TYR A 53 13.55 12.11 -9.59
CA TYR A 53 12.69 11.13 -8.90
C TYR A 53 11.44 10.75 -9.72
N ALA A 54 10.72 11.72 -10.27
CA ALA A 54 9.51 11.49 -11.05
C ALA A 54 9.76 10.67 -12.33
N THR A 55 10.91 10.90 -12.98
CA THR A 55 11.32 10.21 -14.21
C THR A 55 11.63 8.74 -13.93
N ILE A 56 12.32 8.42 -12.83
CA ILE A 56 12.58 7.03 -12.41
C ILE A 56 11.26 6.24 -12.28
N TYR A 57 10.29 6.78 -11.53
CA TYR A 57 8.99 6.11 -11.37
C TYR A 57 8.14 6.09 -12.64
N ARG A 58 8.36 7.03 -13.56
CA ARG A 58 7.73 7.00 -14.89
C ARG A 58 8.32 5.87 -15.72
N TRP A 59 9.64 5.73 -15.76
CA TRP A 59 10.31 4.65 -16.47
C TRP A 59 9.90 3.28 -15.93
N ARG A 60 9.83 3.10 -14.61
CA ARG A 60 9.35 1.84 -13.99
C ARG A 60 7.95 1.44 -14.46
N ARG A 61 7.11 2.40 -14.84
CA ARG A 61 5.75 2.14 -15.33
C ARG A 61 5.68 1.88 -16.84
N MET A 62 6.62 2.43 -17.60
CA MET A 62 6.57 2.44 -19.07
C MET A 62 7.47 1.38 -19.70
N HIS A 63 8.52 0.96 -18.99
CA HIS A 63 9.57 0.07 -19.51
C HIS A 63 9.63 -1.19 -18.64
N ALA A 64 9.22 -2.33 -19.22
CA ALA A 64 9.04 -3.59 -18.51
C ALA A 64 10.37 -4.19 -18.01
N ASP A 65 11.43 -4.05 -18.81
CA ASP A 65 12.80 -4.45 -18.46
C ASP A 65 13.32 -3.72 -17.22
N PHE A 66 13.10 -2.40 -17.14
CA PHE A 66 13.45 -1.63 -15.95
C PHE A 66 12.61 -2.00 -14.74
N ALA A 67 11.31 -2.25 -14.95
CA ALA A 67 10.40 -2.64 -13.88
C ALA A 67 10.85 -3.94 -13.21
N GLU A 68 11.20 -4.95 -13.99
CA GLU A 68 11.68 -6.24 -13.50
C GLU A 68 12.97 -6.09 -12.69
N MET A 69 13.97 -5.37 -13.21
CA MET A 69 15.23 -5.13 -12.51
C MET A 69 15.02 -4.37 -11.19
N TYR A 70 14.22 -3.31 -11.22
CA TYR A 70 13.92 -2.47 -10.07
C TYR A 70 13.19 -3.28 -8.98
N ASP A 71 12.18 -4.04 -9.36
CA ASP A 71 11.37 -4.83 -8.44
C ASP A 71 12.19 -5.95 -7.81
N GLY A 72 13.04 -6.62 -8.60
CA GLY A 72 14.01 -7.60 -8.07
C GLY A 72 14.99 -6.99 -7.05
N CYS A 73 15.45 -5.76 -7.24
CA CYS A 73 16.28 -5.05 -6.25
C CYS A 73 15.51 -4.73 -4.97
N ARG A 74 14.25 -4.29 -5.11
CA ARG A 74 13.36 -4.02 -3.96
C ARG A 74 13.09 -5.28 -3.16
N ASP A 75 12.89 -6.42 -3.80
CA ASP A 75 12.64 -7.69 -3.12
C ASP A 75 13.86 -8.16 -2.32
N LYS A 76 15.07 -8.03 -2.89
CA LYS A 76 16.32 -8.33 -2.17
C LYS A 76 16.49 -7.45 -0.94
N LEU A 77 16.27 -6.14 -1.07
CA LEU A 77 16.32 -5.20 0.05
C LEU A 77 15.26 -5.53 1.11
N ALA A 78 14.03 -5.85 0.69
CA ALA A 78 12.96 -6.24 1.60
C ALA A 78 13.33 -7.50 2.39
N ARG A 79 13.91 -8.50 1.73
CA ARG A 79 14.39 -9.74 2.39
C ARG A 79 15.52 -9.46 3.39
N LYS A 80 16.49 -8.61 3.02
CA LYS A 80 17.57 -8.19 3.93
C LYS A 80 16.99 -7.55 5.19
N HIS A 81 16.08 -6.58 5.03
CA HIS A 81 15.42 -5.94 6.16
C HIS A 81 14.58 -6.92 6.99
N GLN A 82 13.90 -7.90 6.38
CA GLN A 82 13.18 -8.94 7.12
C GLN A 82 14.12 -9.75 8.01
N LEU A 83 15.29 -10.15 7.49
CA LEU A 83 16.29 -10.90 8.25
C LEU A 83 16.90 -10.06 9.38
N GLU A 84 17.28 -8.81 9.10
CA GLU A 84 17.78 -7.87 10.11
C GLU A 84 16.74 -7.62 11.20
N ASN A 85 15.48 -7.36 10.83
CA ASN A 85 14.39 -7.15 11.78
C ASN A 85 14.12 -8.40 12.61
N ALA A 86 14.17 -9.59 12.01
CA ALA A 86 14.03 -10.86 12.73
C ALA A 86 15.18 -11.05 13.75
N SER A 87 16.41 -10.67 13.39
CA SER A 87 17.56 -10.65 14.30
C SER A 87 17.31 -9.68 15.47
N TRP A 88 16.85 -8.46 15.18
CA TRP A 88 16.48 -7.48 16.21
C TRP A 88 15.30 -7.93 17.08
N ASP A 89 14.32 -8.65 16.51
CA ASP A 89 13.22 -9.25 17.25
C ASP A 89 13.72 -10.35 18.20
N ALA A 90 14.63 -11.20 17.74
CA ALA A 90 15.27 -12.24 18.56
C ALA A 90 16.14 -11.63 19.68
N ALA A 91 16.94 -10.60 19.37
CA ALA A 91 17.73 -9.88 20.36
C ALA A 91 16.84 -9.21 21.42
N ARG A 92 15.76 -8.55 21.00
CA ARG A 92 14.77 -7.98 21.92
C ARG A 92 14.06 -9.03 22.76
N ALA A 93 13.80 -10.22 22.22
CA ALA A 93 13.27 -11.33 22.99
C ALA A 93 14.28 -11.79 24.06
N GLY A 94 15.56 -11.90 23.71
CA GLY A 94 16.65 -12.20 24.66
C GLY A 94 16.76 -11.16 25.78
N TRP A 95 16.73 -9.86 25.46
CA TRP A 95 16.72 -8.80 26.46
C TRP A 95 15.49 -8.88 27.37
N ARG A 96 14.30 -9.16 26.83
CA ARG A 96 13.09 -9.36 27.66
C ARG A 96 13.25 -10.50 28.64
N GLU A 97 13.85 -11.62 28.22
CA GLU A 97 14.09 -12.75 29.14
C GLU A 97 15.14 -12.38 30.20
N ALA A 98 16.20 -11.65 29.84
CA ALA A 98 17.16 -11.13 30.81
C ALA A 98 16.54 -10.13 31.80
N GLU A 99 15.66 -9.24 31.34
CA GLU A 99 14.88 -8.32 32.21
C GLU A 99 13.97 -9.08 33.18
N ILE A 100 13.35 -10.18 32.72
CA ILE A 100 12.51 -11.04 33.56
C ILE A 100 13.35 -11.76 34.61
N ALA A 101 14.48 -12.36 34.19
CA ALA A 101 15.41 -13.03 35.09
C ALA A 101 16.01 -12.08 36.13
N GLY A 102 16.30 -10.83 35.74
CA GLY A 102 16.80 -9.78 36.62
C GLY A 102 15.72 -9.06 37.45
N GLY A 103 14.46 -9.47 37.39
CA GLY A 103 13.37 -8.87 38.17
C GLY A 103 12.95 -7.46 37.75
N LEU A 104 13.56 -6.88 36.71
CA LEU A 104 13.19 -5.58 36.13
C LEU A 104 11.84 -5.61 35.43
N ARG A 105 11.38 -6.81 35.04
CA ARG A 105 10.11 -7.02 34.36
C ARG A 105 9.36 -8.23 34.89
N ARG A 106 8.08 -8.06 35.22
CA ARG A 106 7.21 -9.20 35.57
C ARG A 106 6.76 -9.95 34.32
N ARG A 107 6.81 -11.29 34.35
CA ARG A 107 6.23 -12.14 33.30
C ARG A 107 4.71 -11.96 33.30
N ARG A 108 4.14 -11.54 32.17
CA ARG A 108 2.68 -11.44 32.04
C ARG A 108 2.12 -12.86 31.80
N PRO A 109 1.09 -13.29 32.52
CA PRO A 109 0.45 -14.58 32.25
C PRO A 109 0.02 -14.67 30.78
N ALA A 110 0.12 -15.86 30.18
CA ALA A 110 -0.45 -16.10 28.86
C ALA A 110 -1.95 -15.79 28.92
N GLY A 111 -2.43 -14.91 28.03
CA GLY A 111 -3.82 -14.46 28.05
C GLY A 111 -4.13 -13.26 28.96
N ALA A 112 -3.14 -12.64 29.61
CA ALA A 112 -3.32 -11.41 30.40
C ALA A 112 -3.59 -10.13 29.58
N GLY A 113 -3.85 -10.29 28.28
CA GLY A 113 -4.38 -9.24 27.42
C GLY A 113 -5.91 -9.20 27.50
N ARG A 114 -6.50 -8.05 27.15
CA ARG A 114 -7.97 -7.96 26.99
C ARG A 114 -8.41 -9.04 26.00
N LYS A 115 -9.36 -9.89 26.41
CA LYS A 115 -9.92 -10.94 25.54
C LYS A 115 -10.41 -10.30 24.24
N SER A 116 -10.24 -11.01 23.12
CA SER A 116 -10.75 -10.54 21.83
C SER A 116 -12.25 -10.29 21.96
N THR A 117 -12.73 -9.14 21.48
CA THR A 117 -14.16 -8.85 21.38
C THR A 117 -14.79 -9.50 20.15
N TYR A 118 -14.10 -10.44 19.50
CA TYR A 118 -14.57 -11.11 18.29
C TYR A 118 -15.74 -12.03 18.63
N THR A 119 -16.85 -11.77 17.97
CA THR A 119 -18.00 -12.68 17.85
C THR A 119 -18.40 -12.69 16.37
N LEU A 120 -18.99 -13.80 15.91
CA LEU A 120 -19.50 -13.88 14.53
C LEU A 120 -20.55 -12.79 14.27
N GLU A 121 -21.43 -12.54 15.23
CA GLU A 121 -22.44 -11.48 15.18
C GLU A 121 -21.82 -10.08 15.01
N ALA A 122 -20.78 -9.75 15.78
CA ALA A 122 -20.10 -8.45 15.64
C ALA A 122 -19.38 -8.32 14.29
N ALA A 123 -18.83 -9.42 13.78
CA ALA A 123 -18.24 -9.48 12.45
C ALA A 123 -19.29 -9.27 11.34
N GLN A 124 -20.43 -9.96 11.43
CA GLN A 124 -21.57 -9.83 10.51
C GLN A 124 -22.09 -8.39 10.49
N ALA A 125 -22.37 -7.81 11.66
CA ALA A 125 -22.86 -6.43 11.76
C ALA A 125 -21.88 -5.39 11.17
N VAL A 126 -20.57 -5.66 11.24
CA VAL A 126 -19.59 -4.80 10.56
C VAL A 126 -19.65 -4.98 9.04
N CYS A 127 -19.76 -6.21 8.55
CA CYS A 127 -19.84 -6.51 7.12
C CYS A 127 -21.13 -5.99 6.47
N GLU A 128 -22.29 -6.16 7.11
CA GLU A 128 -23.59 -5.68 6.61
C GLU A 128 -23.55 -4.17 6.35
N ARG A 129 -23.13 -3.37 7.34
CA ARG A 129 -23.03 -1.92 7.19
C ARG A 129 -22.00 -1.49 6.17
N LEU A 130 -20.93 -2.27 6.02
CA LEU A 130 -19.91 -2.02 5.02
C LEU A 130 -20.50 -2.17 3.62
N ALA A 131 -21.27 -3.25 3.39
CA ALA A 131 -22.00 -3.53 2.16
C ALA A 131 -23.02 -2.42 1.84
N GLU A 132 -23.68 -1.86 2.85
CA GLU A 132 -24.57 -0.67 2.73
C GLU A 132 -23.84 0.65 2.44
N GLY A 133 -22.55 0.63 2.10
CA GLY A 133 -21.83 1.83 1.71
C GLY A 133 -21.17 2.60 2.85
N GLU A 134 -21.30 2.19 4.11
CA GLU A 134 -20.66 2.90 5.23
C GLU A 134 -19.13 2.70 5.26
N ALA A 135 -18.39 3.77 5.56
CA ALA A 135 -16.94 3.64 5.76
C ALA A 135 -16.65 2.86 7.05
N LEU A 136 -15.67 1.93 7.02
CA LEU A 136 -15.27 1.18 8.21
C LEU A 136 -14.93 2.07 9.42
N SER A 137 -14.31 3.23 9.18
CA SER A 137 -14.03 4.20 10.24
C SER A 137 -15.30 4.78 10.88
N ALA A 138 -16.37 4.99 10.09
CA ALA A 138 -17.66 5.45 10.60
C ALA A 138 -18.35 4.34 11.40
N ILE A 139 -18.32 3.09 10.92
CA ILE A 139 -18.84 1.92 11.63
C ILE A 139 -18.17 1.79 13.01
N CYS A 140 -16.84 1.85 13.05
CA CYS A 140 -16.03 1.73 14.27
C CYS A 140 -16.07 2.97 15.19
N ALA A 141 -16.65 4.09 14.76
CA ALA A 141 -16.78 5.29 15.59
C ALA A 141 -18.00 5.23 16.52
N ARG A 142 -18.92 4.27 16.30
CA ARG A 142 -20.16 4.16 17.06
C ARG A 142 -19.91 3.54 18.44
N PRO A 143 -20.67 3.95 19.47
CA PRO A 143 -20.66 3.26 20.77
C PRO A 143 -21.03 1.78 20.60
N GLY A 144 -20.31 0.90 21.30
CA GLY A 144 -20.57 -0.54 21.28
C GLY A 144 -19.99 -1.31 20.08
N THR A 145 -19.41 -0.64 19.08
CA THR A 145 -18.76 -1.32 17.95
C THR A 145 -17.27 -1.60 18.20
N PRO A 146 -16.65 -2.58 17.52
CA PRO A 146 -15.23 -2.84 17.67
C PRO A 146 -14.39 -1.66 17.14
N SER A 147 -13.28 -1.37 17.82
CA SER A 147 -12.30 -0.41 17.32
C SER A 147 -11.71 -0.86 15.97
N LEU A 148 -11.23 0.09 15.16
CA LEU A 148 -10.51 -0.20 13.90
C LEU A 148 -9.37 -1.20 14.09
N LYS A 149 -8.59 -1.04 15.18
CA LYS A 149 -7.48 -1.96 15.50
C LYS A 149 -7.97 -3.38 15.78
N ALA A 150 -9.12 -3.53 16.43
CA ALA A 150 -9.72 -4.83 16.69
C ALA A 150 -10.13 -5.49 15.37
N VAL A 151 -10.83 -4.79 14.48
CA VAL A 151 -11.24 -5.30 13.16
C VAL A 151 -10.03 -5.77 12.34
N TYR A 152 -8.96 -4.96 12.24
CA TYR A 152 -7.73 -5.37 11.55
C TYR A 152 -7.01 -6.54 12.23
N THR A 153 -7.15 -6.70 13.54
CA THR A 153 -6.62 -7.87 14.25
C THR A 153 -7.46 -9.11 13.90
N TRP A 154 -8.78 -8.97 13.78
CA TRP A 154 -9.66 -10.06 13.38
C TRP A 154 -9.37 -10.54 11.96
N LEU A 155 -9.21 -9.61 11.01
CA LEU A 155 -8.85 -9.93 9.62
C LEU A 155 -7.55 -10.75 9.50
N LYS A 156 -6.60 -10.58 10.42
CA LYS A 156 -5.34 -11.33 10.42
C LYS A 156 -5.46 -12.71 11.05
N ARG A 157 -6.47 -12.92 11.88
CA ARG A 157 -6.52 -14.05 12.83
C ARG A 157 -7.65 -15.03 12.51
N PHE A 158 -8.69 -14.58 11.81
CA PHE A 158 -9.90 -15.33 11.49
C PHE A 158 -10.14 -15.31 9.97
N PRO A 159 -9.70 -16.33 9.23
CA PRO A 159 -9.85 -16.42 7.77
C PRO A 159 -11.31 -16.32 7.31
N GLU A 160 -12.25 -16.84 8.11
CA GLU A 160 -13.68 -16.78 7.84
C GLU A 160 -14.20 -15.33 7.82
N PHE A 161 -13.71 -14.49 8.74
CA PHE A 161 -14.06 -13.06 8.76
C PHE A 161 -13.40 -12.32 7.60
N GLU A 162 -12.18 -12.69 7.21
CA GLU A 162 -11.51 -12.12 6.04
C GLU A 162 -12.33 -12.34 4.77
N ALA A 163 -12.83 -13.56 4.55
CA ALA A 163 -13.68 -13.88 3.41
C ALA A 163 -14.97 -13.04 3.38
N MET A 164 -15.68 -12.98 4.52
CA MET A 164 -16.91 -12.17 4.65
C MET A 164 -16.65 -10.68 4.42
N TYR A 165 -15.54 -10.17 4.96
CA TYR A 165 -15.17 -8.77 4.81
C TYR A 165 -14.84 -8.40 3.36
N LEU A 166 -14.18 -9.31 2.63
CA LEU A 166 -13.87 -9.09 1.21
C LEU A 166 -15.16 -9.10 0.35
N ALA A 167 -16.11 -10.00 0.64
CA ALA A 167 -17.41 -9.99 -0.01
C ALA A 167 -18.16 -8.67 0.25
N ALA A 168 -18.23 -8.25 1.52
CA ALA A 168 -18.85 -6.97 1.89
C ALA A 168 -18.17 -5.75 1.26
N ARG A 169 -16.85 -5.80 1.00
CA ARG A 169 -16.14 -4.74 0.26
C ARG A 169 -16.51 -4.67 -1.21
N GLU A 170 -16.86 -5.79 -1.82
CA GLU A 170 -17.33 -5.82 -3.20
C GLU A 170 -18.78 -5.35 -3.30
N GLU A 171 -19.64 -5.76 -2.37
CA GLU A 171 -20.99 -5.20 -2.23
C GLU A 171 -20.96 -3.69 -1.98
N GLN A 172 -20.03 -3.23 -1.13
CA GLN A 172 -19.81 -1.81 -0.90
C GLN A 172 -19.45 -1.05 -2.19
N ARG A 173 -18.67 -1.67 -3.09
CA ARG A 173 -18.32 -1.06 -4.37
C ARG A 173 -19.57 -0.88 -5.21
N MET A 174 -20.39 -1.93 -5.35
CA MET A 174 -21.66 -1.87 -6.08
C MET A 174 -22.58 -0.78 -5.51
N TRP A 175 -22.69 -0.69 -4.17
CA TRP A 175 -23.45 0.36 -3.52
C TRP A 175 -22.96 1.77 -3.89
N LEU A 176 -21.64 2.00 -3.87
CA LEU A 176 -21.06 3.30 -4.23
C LEU A 176 -21.28 3.65 -5.72
N GLU A 177 -21.31 2.66 -6.60
CA GLU A 177 -21.63 2.84 -8.02
C GLU A 177 -23.07 3.29 -8.21
N LEU A 178 -24.02 2.61 -7.57
CA LEU A 178 -25.43 2.98 -7.56
C LEU A 178 -25.66 4.38 -6.98
N GLU A 179 -24.96 4.72 -5.90
CA GLU A 179 -25.03 6.06 -5.31
C GLU A 179 -24.50 7.14 -6.28
N ILE A 180 -23.41 6.86 -7.02
CA ILE A 180 -22.92 7.78 -8.06
C ILE A 180 -23.97 7.96 -9.16
N GLU A 181 -24.56 6.87 -9.64
CA GLU A 181 -25.62 6.90 -10.66
C GLU A 181 -26.82 7.70 -10.18
N HIS A 182 -27.26 7.49 -8.93
CA HIS A 182 -28.35 8.24 -8.32
C HIS A 182 -28.05 9.74 -8.25
N VAL A 183 -26.85 10.12 -7.80
CA VAL A 183 -26.42 11.53 -7.75
C VAL A 183 -26.41 12.16 -9.14
N ILE A 184 -25.98 11.42 -10.17
CA ILE A 184 -25.99 11.91 -11.55
C ILE A 184 -27.43 12.06 -12.07
N GLY A 185 -28.29 11.06 -11.86
CA GLY A 185 -29.66 11.02 -12.38
C GLY A 185 -30.60 12.03 -11.70
N THR A 186 -30.31 12.45 -10.47
CA THR A 186 -31.13 13.41 -9.71
C THR A 186 -30.60 14.84 -9.71
N CYS A 187 -29.38 15.07 -10.20
CA CYS A 187 -28.73 16.37 -10.18
C CYS A 187 -29.44 17.40 -11.08
N ARG A 188 -29.80 18.56 -10.51
CA ARG A 188 -30.29 19.72 -11.27
C ARG A 188 -29.14 20.64 -11.67
N SER A 189 -29.32 21.43 -12.73
CA SER A 189 -28.26 22.31 -13.27
C SER A 189 -27.61 23.24 -12.24
N ARG A 190 -28.40 23.75 -11.28
CA ARG A 190 -27.92 24.63 -10.20
C ARG A 190 -27.06 23.92 -9.14
N GLU A 191 -27.13 22.60 -9.06
CA GLU A 191 -26.43 21.75 -8.07
C GLU A 191 -25.19 21.06 -8.66
N LEU A 192 -24.88 21.30 -9.95
CA LEU A 192 -23.85 20.58 -10.71
C LEU A 192 -22.47 20.59 -10.03
N THR A 193 -22.05 21.71 -9.46
CA THR A 193 -20.75 21.81 -8.75
C THR A 193 -20.70 20.89 -7.54
N GLN A 194 -21.77 20.82 -6.76
CA GLN A 194 -21.85 19.97 -5.57
C GLN A 194 -21.91 18.49 -5.97
N ALA A 195 -22.73 18.14 -6.97
CA ALA A 195 -22.82 16.79 -7.51
C ALA A 195 -21.46 16.29 -8.04
N ARG A 196 -20.74 17.11 -8.81
CA ARG A 196 -19.38 16.78 -9.30
C ARG A 196 -18.41 16.52 -8.16
N ALA A 197 -18.44 17.34 -7.11
CA ALA A 197 -17.59 17.16 -5.92
C ALA A 197 -17.94 15.87 -5.17
N LEU A 198 -19.23 15.53 -5.04
CA LEU A 198 -19.69 14.31 -4.40
C LEU A 198 -19.29 13.06 -5.20
N VAL A 199 -19.50 13.05 -6.52
CA VAL A 199 -19.08 11.95 -7.41
C VAL A 199 -17.57 11.74 -7.31
N ALA A 200 -16.76 12.80 -7.36
CA ALA A 200 -15.31 12.70 -7.20
C ALA A 200 -14.91 12.09 -5.84
N LYS A 201 -15.61 12.46 -4.76
CA LYS A 201 -15.40 11.88 -3.42
C LYS A 201 -15.73 10.38 -3.40
N LEU A 202 -16.85 9.96 -3.99
CA LEU A 202 -17.30 8.57 -4.05
C LEU A 202 -16.34 7.72 -4.91
N GLN A 203 -15.96 8.19 -6.10
CA GLN A 203 -14.93 7.55 -6.94
C GLN A 203 -13.60 7.40 -6.21
N GLY A 204 -13.18 8.43 -5.48
CA GLY A 204 -11.99 8.38 -4.63
C GLY A 204 -12.09 7.31 -3.55
N ARG A 205 -13.27 7.11 -2.93
CA ARG A 205 -13.51 6.03 -1.96
C ARG A 205 -13.42 4.67 -2.63
N MET A 206 -14.08 4.45 -3.76
CA MET A 206 -14.03 3.19 -4.52
C MET A 206 -12.59 2.80 -4.87
N GLY A 207 -11.77 3.75 -5.34
CA GLY A 207 -10.37 3.49 -5.67
C GLY A 207 -9.49 3.06 -4.49
N ARG A 208 -9.94 3.28 -3.25
CA ARG A 208 -9.26 2.91 -1.99
C ARG A 208 -9.84 1.67 -1.31
N LEU A 209 -10.98 1.14 -1.77
CA LEU A 209 -11.66 0.01 -1.11
C LEU A 209 -10.83 -1.28 -1.10
N THR A 210 -10.03 -1.51 -2.13
CA THR A 210 -9.14 -2.68 -2.18
C THR A 210 -7.75 -2.31 -1.67
N PRO A 211 -7.32 -2.79 -0.48
CA PRO A 211 -5.95 -2.60 0.00
C PRO A 211 -4.95 -3.21 -0.99
N LYS A 212 -3.73 -2.67 -1.08
CA LYS A 212 -2.67 -3.18 -1.99
C LYS A 212 -2.45 -4.70 -1.89
N ARG A 213 -2.68 -5.29 -0.71
CA ARG A 213 -2.53 -6.73 -0.44
C ARG A 213 -3.60 -7.62 -1.11
N TYR A 214 -4.74 -7.06 -1.51
CA TYR A 214 -5.90 -7.81 -2.04
C TYR A 214 -6.37 -7.29 -3.41
N ARG A 215 -5.56 -6.46 -4.07
CA ARG A 215 -5.83 -6.10 -5.46
C ARG A 215 -5.41 -7.28 -6.35
N PRO A 216 -6.22 -7.66 -7.36
CA PRO A 216 -5.66 -8.34 -8.52
C PRO A 216 -4.58 -7.41 -9.09
N ASP A 217 -3.38 -7.93 -9.26
CA ASP A 217 -2.26 -7.14 -9.76
C ASP A 217 -2.57 -6.61 -11.17
N GLY A 218 -2.18 -5.36 -11.45
CA GLY A 218 -2.35 -4.73 -12.76
C GLY A 218 -3.72 -4.05 -13.01
N ARG A 219 -3.81 -2.73 -12.74
CA ARG A 219 -4.83 -1.89 -13.40
C ARG A 219 -4.38 -1.59 -14.83
N VAL A 220 -4.88 -2.35 -15.79
CA VAL A 220 -5.05 -1.83 -17.16
C VAL A 220 -6.20 -0.85 -17.11
N TRP A 221 -5.93 0.43 -17.35
CA TRP A 221 -6.98 1.43 -17.53
C TRP A 221 -7.37 1.41 -19.02
N THR A 222 -8.49 0.79 -19.36
CA THR A 222 -9.14 1.01 -20.65
C THR A 222 -10.10 2.19 -20.49
N ARG A 223 -9.87 3.23 -21.29
CA ARG A 223 -10.81 4.33 -21.45
C ARG A 223 -12.02 3.79 -22.24
N PRO A 224 -13.26 4.09 -21.87
CA PRO A 224 -14.39 3.86 -22.77
C PRO A 224 -14.27 4.82 -23.96
N ASP A 225 -14.48 4.29 -25.16
CA ASP A 225 -14.60 5.05 -26.42
C ASP A 225 -15.77 6.06 -26.36
#